data_AF-A0A366WLB3-F1
#
_entry.id   AF-A0A366WLB3-F1
#
_cell.length_a   1.000
_cell.length_b   1.000
_cell.length_c   1.000
_cell.angle_alpha   90.00
_cell.angle_beta   90.00
_cell.angle_gamma   90.00
#
_symmetry.space_group_name_H-M   'P 1'
#
loop_
_entity.id
_entity.type
_entity.pdbx_description
1 polymer ?
#
loop_
_entity_poly.entity_id
_entity_poly.type
_entity_poly.pdbx_seq_one_letter_code
_entity_poly.pdbx_strand_id
1 'polypeptide(L)'
;MFGVLAVAGFATQADAFTARNGARVNQVNSALFEVIPSGRVRNGDYWCAAGEFARRALGAGWTDRVYIARERGQSVTTQRRTALQFTLNPGAAGITPLPTGGFKSGLPVGDSMSIQQAEGYCEPVPITF
;
A
#
# COMPACT_ATOMS: atom_id res chain seq x y z
N MET A 1 -20.77 -22.57 -40.35
CA MET A 1 -20.02 -21.33 -40.12
C MET A 1 -20.50 -20.72 -38.81
N PHE A 2 -19.95 -21.17 -37.67
CA PHE A 2 -20.27 -20.63 -36.34
C PHE A 2 -18.97 -20.15 -35.72
N GLY A 3 -18.72 -18.84 -35.82
CA GLY A 3 -17.54 -18.19 -35.28
C GLY A 3 -17.65 -18.08 -33.76
N VAL A 4 -16.77 -18.75 -33.04
CA VAL A 4 -16.59 -18.55 -31.60
C VAL A 4 -15.70 -17.32 -31.41
N LEU A 5 -16.31 -16.19 -31.05
CA LEU A 5 -15.57 -15.03 -30.55
C LEU A 5 -15.11 -15.35 -29.12
N ALA A 6 -13.87 -15.80 -28.99
CA ALA A 6 -13.19 -15.88 -27.69
C ALA A 6 -12.86 -14.45 -27.23
N VAL A 7 -13.66 -13.91 -26.33
CA VAL A 7 -13.34 -12.67 -25.62
C VAL A 7 -12.24 -13.02 -24.61
N ALA A 8 -10.98 -12.79 -24.99
CA ALA A 8 -9.88 -12.84 -24.04
C ALA A 8 -10.09 -11.71 -23.02
N GLY A 9 -10.55 -12.07 -21.83
CA GLY A 9 -10.58 -11.15 -20.69
C GLY A 9 -9.15 -10.77 -20.35
N PHE A 10 -8.74 -9.58 -20.74
CA PHE A 10 -7.52 -8.97 -20.22
C PHE A 10 -7.74 -8.80 -18.73
N ALA A 11 -7.13 -9.66 -17.91
CA ALA A 11 -6.92 -9.34 -16.52
C ALA A 11 -6.13 -8.03 -16.53
N THR A 12 -6.80 -6.92 -16.21
CA THR A 12 -6.15 -5.64 -15.98
C THR A 12 -5.15 -5.91 -14.87
N GLN A 13 -3.88 -6.07 -15.23
CA GLN A 13 -2.82 -6.04 -14.23
C GLN A 13 -2.93 -4.68 -13.59
N ALA A 14 -3.54 -4.65 -12.41
CA ALA A 14 -3.50 -3.53 -11.51
C ALA A 14 -2.09 -2.95 -11.53
N ASP A 15 -1.94 -1.67 -11.84
CA ASP A 15 -0.65 -1.04 -12.07
C ASP A 15 0.33 -1.41 -10.95
N ALA A 16 1.28 -2.28 -11.29
CA ALA A 16 2.28 -2.78 -10.36
C ALA A 16 3.35 -1.71 -10.20
N PHE A 17 3.09 -0.76 -9.31
CA PHE A 17 4.02 0.31 -8.99
C PHE A 17 5.22 -0.23 -8.21
N THR A 18 6.42 0.24 -8.53
CA THR A 18 7.62 -0.08 -7.75
C THR A 18 8.04 1.16 -6.97
N ALA A 19 7.94 1.08 -5.65
CA ALA A 19 8.41 2.13 -4.76
C ALA A 19 9.94 2.19 -4.74
N ARG A 20 10.50 3.32 -4.29
CA ARG A 20 11.96 3.53 -4.25
C ARG A 20 12.72 2.51 -3.39
N ASN A 21 12.07 1.96 -2.37
CA ASN A 21 12.64 0.87 -1.55
C ASN A 21 12.52 -0.52 -2.20
N GLY A 22 12.10 -0.60 -3.46
CA GLY A 22 11.93 -1.84 -4.21
C GLY A 22 10.67 -2.62 -3.84
N ALA A 23 9.81 -2.12 -2.95
CA ALA A 23 8.52 -2.73 -2.67
C ALA A 23 7.60 -2.59 -3.89
N ARG A 24 6.83 -3.64 -4.16
CA ARG A 24 5.79 -3.65 -5.19
C ARG A 24 4.47 -3.24 -4.58
N VAL A 25 3.77 -2.32 -5.22
CA VAL A 25 2.45 -1.87 -4.81
C VAL A 25 1.45 -2.20 -5.91
N ASN A 26 0.44 -2.99 -5.57
CA ASN A 26 -0.59 -3.42 -6.50
C ASN A 26 -1.94 -2.88 -6.04
N GLN A 27 -2.75 -2.33 -6.94
CA GLN A 27 -4.14 -2.05 -6.61
C GLN A 27 -4.91 -3.38 -6.45
N VAL A 28 -5.63 -3.51 -5.34
CA VAL A 28 -6.54 -4.64 -5.10
C VAL A 28 -7.92 -4.30 -5.68
N ASN A 29 -8.35 -3.04 -5.51
CA ASN A 29 -9.55 -2.47 -6.12
C ASN A 29 -9.45 -0.93 -6.12
N SER A 30 -10.54 -0.22 -6.42
CA SER A 30 -10.58 1.25 -6.47
C SER A 30 -10.32 1.95 -5.12
N ALA A 31 -10.47 1.26 -3.99
CA ALA A 31 -10.31 1.80 -2.65
C ALA A 31 -9.10 1.22 -1.89
N LEU A 32 -8.57 0.09 -2.34
CA LEU A 32 -7.53 -0.69 -1.66
C LEU A 32 -6.34 -0.93 -2.56
N PHE A 33 -5.15 -0.77 -2.00
CA PHE A 33 -3.91 -1.21 -2.62
C PHE A 33 -3.08 -1.99 -1.61
N GLU A 34 -2.30 -2.94 -2.08
CA GLU A 34 -1.41 -3.73 -1.25
C GLU A 34 0.05 -3.43 -1.51
N VAL A 35 0.82 -3.35 -0.43
CA VAL A 35 2.28 -3.17 -0.46
C VAL A 35 2.92 -4.51 -0.17
N ILE A 36 3.72 -4.98 -1.11
CA ILE A 36 4.43 -6.25 -1.12
C ILE A 36 5.93 -5.95 -1.05
N PRO A 37 6.61 -6.29 0.06
CA PRO A 37 8.03 -6.00 0.19
C PRO A 37 8.88 -6.94 -0.68
N SER A 38 10.06 -6.46 -1.07
CA SER A 38 11.07 -7.22 -1.81
C SER A 38 11.95 -8.11 -0.94
N GLY A 39 11.81 -8.06 0.40
CA GLY A 39 12.62 -8.83 1.34
C GLY A 39 12.22 -8.60 2.81
N ARG A 40 13.18 -8.71 3.74
CA ARG A 40 12.97 -8.29 5.14
C ARG A 40 12.88 -6.76 5.18
N VAL A 41 11.76 -6.27 5.68
CA VAL A 41 11.46 -4.83 5.76
C VAL A 41 11.00 -4.46 7.17
N ARG A 42 11.27 -3.22 7.55
CA ARG A 42 10.79 -2.56 8.77
C ARG A 42 9.37 -2.03 8.55
N ASN A 43 8.69 -1.67 9.63
CA ASN A 43 7.35 -1.10 9.53
C ASN A 43 7.32 0.20 8.70
N GLY A 44 8.38 1.03 8.82
CA GLY A 44 8.54 2.27 8.05
C GLY A 44 8.62 2.06 6.54
N ASP A 45 9.18 0.94 6.08
CA ASP A 45 9.29 0.66 4.64
C ASP A 45 7.92 0.48 3.97
N TYR A 46 6.94 -0.06 4.70
CA TYR A 46 5.56 -0.15 4.21
C TYR A 46 4.93 1.22 4.10
N TRP A 47 5.15 2.10 5.09
CA TRP A 47 4.67 3.47 5.05
C TRP A 47 5.31 4.26 3.91
N CYS A 48 6.62 4.09 3.68
CA CYS A 48 7.29 4.72 2.54
C CYS A 48 6.63 4.32 1.22
N ALA A 49 6.48 3.02 0.96
CA ALA A 49 5.91 2.55 -0.29
C ALA A 49 4.44 2.96 -0.45
N ALA A 50 3.66 2.93 0.64
CA ALA A 50 2.27 3.36 0.63
C ALA A 50 2.12 4.86 0.38
N GLY A 51 2.92 5.69 1.04
CA GLY A 51 2.94 7.15 0.85
C GLY A 51 3.36 7.53 -0.56
N GLU A 52 4.43 6.90 -1.05
CA GLU A 52 4.93 7.14 -2.41
C GLU A 52 3.89 6.76 -3.47
N PHE A 53 3.23 5.60 -3.33
CA PHE A 53 2.17 5.19 -4.25
C PHE A 53 0.96 6.14 -4.19
N ALA A 54 0.50 6.48 -2.98
CA ALA A 54 -0.61 7.41 -2.80
C ALA A 54 -0.33 8.78 -3.44
N ARG A 55 0.88 9.33 -3.26
CA ARG A 55 1.23 10.62 -3.87
C ARG A 55 1.43 10.51 -5.38
N ARG A 56 2.23 9.56 -5.84
CA ARG A 56 2.70 9.50 -7.24
C ARG A 56 1.72 8.84 -8.20
N ALA A 57 0.98 7.83 -7.73
CA ALA A 57 0.03 7.08 -8.57
C ALA A 57 -1.42 7.50 -8.34
N LEU A 58 -1.81 7.83 -7.10
CA LEU A 58 -3.19 8.24 -6.77
C LEU A 58 -3.39 9.76 -6.72
N GLY A 59 -2.31 10.56 -6.78
CA GLY A 59 -2.39 12.02 -6.75
C GLY A 59 -2.77 12.62 -5.39
N ALA A 60 -2.59 11.87 -4.29
CA ALA A 60 -2.91 12.34 -2.95
C ALA A 60 -2.02 13.54 -2.54
N GLY A 61 -2.61 14.49 -1.83
CA GLY A 61 -1.92 15.62 -1.23
C GLY A 61 -1.10 15.23 0.00
N TRP A 62 -0.19 16.11 0.42
CA TRP A 62 0.72 15.88 1.55
C TRP A 62 0.02 15.72 2.90
N THR A 63 -1.10 16.42 3.08
CA THR A 63 -1.93 16.38 4.28
C THR A 63 -2.94 15.24 4.27
N ASP A 64 -3.15 14.61 3.12
CA ASP A 64 -4.02 13.45 3.02
C ASP A 64 -3.46 12.31 3.86
N ARG A 65 -4.35 11.45 4.33
CA ARG A 65 -4.00 10.37 5.25
C ARG A 65 -4.12 9.03 4.54
N VAL A 66 -3.12 8.19 4.78
CA VAL A 66 -3.13 6.79 4.38
C VAL A 66 -3.38 5.92 5.60
N TYR A 67 -4.25 4.94 5.46
CA TYR A 67 -4.74 4.07 6.52
C TYR A 67 -4.37 2.61 6.24
N ILE A 68 -4.09 1.84 7.28
CA ILE A 68 -3.94 0.39 7.18
C ILE A 68 -5.32 -0.25 7.09
N ALA A 69 -5.65 -0.82 5.94
CA ALA A 69 -6.91 -1.54 5.74
C ALA A 69 -6.84 -3.00 6.21
N ARG A 70 -5.65 -3.62 6.09
CA ARG A 70 -5.43 -5.01 6.52
C ARG A 70 -4.01 -5.20 6.98
N GLU A 71 -3.86 -5.84 8.13
CA GLU A 71 -2.58 -6.29 8.69
C GLU A 71 -1.82 -7.27 7.78
N ARG A 72 -0.54 -7.49 8.10
CA ARG A 72 0.33 -8.43 7.37
C ARG A 72 -0.33 -9.80 7.25
N GLY A 73 -0.55 -10.23 6.01
CA GLY A 73 -1.07 -11.54 5.71
C GLY A 73 -0.63 -12.04 4.34
N GLN A 74 -1.21 -13.17 3.92
CA GLN A 74 -1.05 -13.66 2.56
C GLN A 74 -1.61 -12.65 1.56
N SER A 75 -0.76 -12.22 0.62
CA SER A 75 -1.09 -11.32 -0.48
C SER A 75 -2.16 -11.96 -1.34
N VAL A 76 -3.16 -11.16 -1.70
CA VAL A 76 -4.26 -11.60 -2.55
C VAL A 76 -3.79 -11.66 -4.01
N THR A 77 -2.90 -10.76 -4.45
CA THR A 77 -2.41 -10.77 -5.84
C THR A 77 -1.17 -11.62 -6.07
N THR A 78 -0.29 -11.78 -5.08
CA THR A 78 1.02 -12.45 -5.30
C THR A 78 1.24 -13.70 -4.45
N GLN A 79 0.26 -14.09 -3.61
CA GLN A 79 0.37 -15.20 -2.64
C GLN A 79 1.54 -15.08 -1.65
N ARG A 80 2.28 -13.96 -1.63
CA ARG A 80 3.38 -13.71 -0.67
C ARG A 80 2.82 -13.50 0.73
N ARG A 81 3.43 -14.11 1.75
CA ARG A 81 2.92 -14.15 3.14
C ARG A 81 3.03 -12.84 3.95
N THR A 82 3.41 -11.73 3.32
CA THR A 82 3.73 -10.47 4.01
C THR A 82 3.26 -9.23 3.24
N ALA A 83 2.04 -9.24 2.72
CA ALA A 83 1.44 -8.03 2.15
C ALA A 83 0.59 -7.29 3.20
N LEU A 84 0.70 -5.96 3.21
CA LEU A 84 -0.17 -5.07 3.96
C LEU A 84 -1.06 -4.33 2.99
N GLN A 85 -2.35 -4.16 3.33
CA GLN A 85 -3.27 -3.38 2.51
C GLN A 85 -3.49 -2.02 3.12
N PHE A 86 -3.54 -1.02 2.26
CA PHE A 86 -3.72 0.38 2.60
C PHE A 86 -4.88 0.99 1.82
N THR A 87 -5.39 2.09 2.34
CA THR A 87 -6.46 2.88 1.72
C THR A 87 -6.29 4.36 2.01
N LEU A 88 -6.82 5.20 1.13
CA LEU A 88 -7.02 6.64 1.37
C LEU A 88 -8.45 6.94 1.86
N ASN A 89 -9.38 5.99 1.69
CA ASN A 89 -10.78 6.15 2.06
C ASN A 89 -11.20 5.03 3.03
N PRO A 90 -11.10 5.26 4.35
CA PRO A 90 -11.42 4.24 5.34
C PRO A 90 -12.89 3.81 5.28
N GLY A 91 -13.81 4.71 4.93
CA GLY A 91 -15.23 4.39 4.78
C GLY A 91 -15.51 3.43 3.62
N ALA A 92 -14.87 3.66 2.47
CA ALA A 92 -14.98 2.75 1.31
C ALA A 92 -14.30 1.39 1.57
N ALA A 93 -13.28 1.35 2.41
CA ALA A 93 -12.61 0.13 2.84
C ALA A 93 -13.33 -0.61 3.98
N GLY A 94 -14.39 -0.03 4.56
CA GLY A 94 -15.11 -0.63 5.71
C GLY A 94 -14.28 -0.71 6.99
N ILE A 95 -13.25 0.14 7.14
CA ILE A 95 -12.39 0.16 8.33
C ILE A 95 -12.75 1.32 9.26
N THR A 96 -12.62 1.08 10.56
CA THR A 96 -12.74 2.14 11.57
C THR A 96 -11.35 2.74 11.82
N PRO A 97 -11.12 4.04 11.55
CA PRO A 97 -9.85 4.68 11.85
C PRO A 97 -9.54 4.60 13.35
N LEU A 98 -8.30 4.25 13.68
CA LEU A 98 -7.82 4.32 15.05
C LEU A 98 -7.56 5.78 15.43
N PRO A 99 -7.66 6.13 16.73
CA PRO A 99 -7.29 7.45 17.21
C PRO A 99 -5.87 7.81 16.78
N THR A 100 -5.68 9.07 16.39
CA THR A 100 -4.37 9.66 16.15
C THR A 100 -3.74 10.06 17.47
N GLY A 101 -2.48 9.70 17.67
CA GLY A 101 -1.75 9.93 18.91
C GLY A 101 -1.84 8.73 19.86
N GLY A 102 -0.69 8.32 20.38
CA GLY A 102 -0.52 7.11 21.19
C GLY A 102 0.58 6.19 20.64
N PHE A 103 1.29 5.51 21.53
CA PHE A 103 2.26 4.49 21.14
C PHE A 103 1.51 3.30 20.53
N LYS A 104 1.77 3.01 19.25
CA LYS A 104 1.22 1.82 18.58
C LYS A 104 2.35 0.84 18.32
N SER A 105 2.20 -0.38 18.83
CA SER A 105 3.11 -1.47 18.50
C SER A 105 2.72 -2.07 17.16
N GLY A 106 3.63 -2.07 16.19
CA GLY A 106 3.41 -2.76 14.92
C GLY A 106 2.72 -1.91 13.86
N LEU A 107 1.77 -2.52 13.16
CA LEU A 107 1.03 -1.96 12.02
C LEU A 107 -0.45 -2.39 12.11
N PRO A 108 -1.19 -1.93 13.13
CA PRO A 108 -2.56 -2.39 13.37
C PRO A 108 -3.54 -1.83 12.34
N VAL A 109 -4.61 -2.57 12.04
CA VAL A 109 -5.70 -2.10 11.16
C VAL A 109 -6.31 -0.79 11.70
N GLY A 110 -6.57 0.15 10.80
CA GLY A 110 -7.10 1.48 11.11
C GLY A 110 -6.03 2.49 11.52
N ASP A 111 -4.77 2.08 11.69
CA ASP A 111 -3.70 3.04 11.91
C ASP A 111 -3.51 3.95 10.69
N SER A 112 -3.12 5.20 10.94
CA SER A 112 -2.99 6.18 9.87
C SER A 112 -1.91 7.20 10.12
N MET A 113 -1.36 7.72 9.02
CA MET A 113 -0.45 8.85 9.02
C MET A 113 -0.65 9.71 7.78
N SER A 114 -0.16 10.95 7.80
CA SER A 114 -0.19 11.78 6.60
C SER A 114 0.77 11.24 5.54
N ILE A 115 0.50 11.53 4.27
CA ILE A 115 1.42 11.19 3.16
C ILE A 115 2.79 11.79 3.41
N GLN A 116 2.87 13.01 3.96
CA GLN A 116 4.14 13.64 4.33
C GLN A 116 4.91 12.82 5.38
N GLN A 117 4.24 12.35 6.44
CA GLN A 117 4.87 11.50 7.45
C GLN A 117 5.31 10.16 6.86
N ALA A 118 4.46 9.56 6.03
CA ALA A 118 4.72 8.28 5.37
C ALA A 118 5.96 8.36 4.46
N GLU A 119 6.08 9.42 3.67
CA GLU A 119 7.27 9.67 2.85
C GLU A 119 8.50 10.07 3.65
N GLY A 120 8.34 10.58 4.87
CA GLY A 120 9.47 10.76 5.78
C GLY A 120 10.19 9.45 6.12
N TYR A 121 9.50 8.31 6.04
CA TYR A 121 10.12 6.99 6.17
C TYR A 121 10.82 6.50 4.90
N CYS A 122 10.72 7.24 3.79
CA CYS A 122 11.46 6.96 2.57
C CYS A 122 12.91 7.45 2.69
N GLU A 123 13.68 6.86 3.58
CA GLU A 123 15.13 7.08 3.64
C GLU A 123 15.90 6.08 2.76
N PRO A 124 17.10 6.49 2.32
CA PRO A 124 18.30 5.72 2.59
C PRO A 124 19.12 6.47 3.66
N VAL A 125 19.39 5.89 4.83
CA VAL A 125 20.42 6.43 5.74
C VAL A 125 21.66 5.55 5.75
N PRO A 126 22.57 5.69 4.78
CA PRO A 126 23.98 5.52 5.07
C PRO A 126 24.54 6.90 5.46
N ILE A 127 24.67 7.16 6.77
CA ILE A 127 25.73 8.05 7.23
C ILE A 127 27.02 7.23 7.28
N THR A 128 27.73 7.16 6.16
CA THR A 128 29.13 6.73 6.17
C THR A 128 29.96 7.90 6.66
N PHE A 129 30.57 7.73 7.84
CA PHE A 129 31.63 8.59 8.37
C PHE A 129 32.92 8.43 7.57
#